data_AF-A0A6N6L532-F1
#
_entry.id   AF-A0A6N6L532-F1
#
_cell.length_a   1.000
_cell.length_b   1.000
_cell.length_c   1.000
_cell.angle_alpha   90.00
_cell.angle_beta   90.00
_cell.angle_gamma   90.00
#
_symmetry.space_group_name_H-M   'P 1'
#
loop_
_entity.id
_entity.type
_entity.pdbx_description
1 polymer ?
#
loop_
_entity_poly.entity_id
_entity_poly.type
_entity_poly.pdbx_seq_one_letter_code
_entity_poly.pdbx_strand_id
1 'polypeptide(L)'
;MRAYEDFLAEKARLDPPTGLTDTPDLPAALFPHQRDIVRWALRRGRAAVFAQTGLGKSLMELAWGDAVYRATGGDVLLLTPLAVAGQMVREAAKFGIAAKQCATQDEAEAGITVTNYAKLHHFDLSRFTGVILDESSILKAFDGKTRTLLIDACAKVPYRLCATATPAPNDFTELGNHAEFLGVMSVTGMQAVFFTHDGGDTGKWRLKGHAESDFWRWMCSWSVLLRRPSDLGYDDGAYDLPELRQVEHIVPVEGPAARTMTERLRARRESLAERVAHAATLVPADRPCVLWCNLNDESTALAAAVPGAVEIRGSDKEERKEQILRDFAEGRIRVLVTKPTLTGFGLNWQHCADTVFVGLNDSFEQVYQAVRRFWRFGQTRPVTVHFVAASTEGAVLENLRRKEADAERMGAEMVAHMADLSSELVHGALREEDPYTPTVPVVLPAWLKNEDEENI
;
A
#
# COMPACT_ATOMS: atom_id res chain seq x y z
N MET A 1 -27.27 15.98 31.90
CA MET A 1 -26.93 16.09 30.46
C MET A 1 -25.56 15.48 30.14
N ARG A 2 -24.49 15.82 30.87
CA ARG A 2 -23.13 15.22 30.69
C ARG A 2 -23.10 13.68 30.58
N ALA A 3 -23.80 12.93 31.45
CA ALA A 3 -23.75 11.47 31.43
C ALA A 3 -24.27 10.80 30.14
N TYR A 4 -25.18 11.44 29.40
CA TYR A 4 -25.69 10.91 28.13
C TYR A 4 -24.80 11.32 26.95
N GLU A 5 -24.24 12.53 27.00
CA GLU A 5 -23.23 12.98 26.04
C GLU A 5 -21.94 12.16 26.17
N ASP A 6 -21.49 11.88 27.39
CA ASP A 6 -20.35 11.00 27.69
C ASP A 6 -20.63 9.56 27.23
N PHE A 7 -21.85 9.04 27.44
CA PHE A 7 -22.28 7.75 26.92
C PHE A 7 -22.32 7.70 25.38
N LEU A 8 -22.83 8.75 24.72
CA LEU A 8 -22.82 8.85 23.26
C LEU A 8 -21.40 9.02 22.70
N ALA A 9 -20.53 9.75 23.39
CA ALA A 9 -19.12 9.91 23.06
C ALA A 9 -18.33 8.60 23.25
N GLU A 10 -18.64 7.80 24.27
CA GLU A 10 -18.11 6.44 24.44
C GLU A 10 -18.61 5.48 23.34
N LYS A 11 -19.79 5.76 22.77
CA LYS A 11 -20.31 5.05 21.58
C LYS A 11 -19.74 5.58 20.26
N ALA A 12 -19.03 6.71 20.26
CA ALA A 12 -18.33 7.19 19.09
C ALA A 12 -17.18 6.22 18.79
N ARG A 13 -17.28 5.52 17.67
CA ARG A 13 -16.38 4.44 17.26
C ARG A 13 -15.09 5.00 16.66
N LEU A 14 -14.39 5.87 17.39
CA LEU A 14 -13.12 6.43 16.97
C LEU A 14 -12.01 5.81 17.81
N ASP A 15 -10.95 5.32 17.17
CA ASP A 15 -9.81 4.78 17.92
C ASP A 15 -9.09 5.93 18.64
N PRO A 16 -8.88 5.87 19.97
CA PRO A 16 -8.24 6.96 20.70
C PRO A 16 -6.75 7.08 20.33
N PRO A 17 -6.18 8.30 20.30
CA PRO A 17 -4.75 8.48 20.07
C PRO A 17 -3.98 7.89 21.24
N THR A 18 -3.00 7.03 20.93
CA THR A 18 -2.18 6.29 21.91
C THR A 18 -0.69 6.62 21.78
N GLY A 19 -0.35 7.54 20.88
CA GLY A 19 1.02 7.86 20.52
C GLY A 19 1.63 9.00 21.33
N LEU A 20 2.57 9.70 20.70
CA LEU A 20 3.32 10.77 21.33
C LEU A 20 2.45 12.03 21.52
N THR A 21 2.49 12.61 22.71
CA THR A 21 1.86 13.91 22.99
C THR A 21 2.69 15.07 22.45
N ASP A 22 4.01 14.97 22.60
CA ASP A 22 4.99 15.89 22.02
C ASP A 22 5.78 15.18 20.92
N THR A 23 5.72 15.71 19.70
CA THR A 23 6.37 15.09 18.53
C THR A 23 7.76 15.69 18.36
N PRO A 24 8.84 14.89 18.37
CA PRO A 24 10.18 15.39 18.12
C PRO A 24 10.31 16.08 16.76
N ASP A 25 11.40 16.84 16.58
CA ASP A 25 11.74 17.40 15.28
C ASP A 25 11.91 16.29 14.24
N LEU A 26 11.26 16.50 13.09
CA LEU A 26 11.28 15.59 11.96
C LEU A 26 12.33 16.01 10.93
N PRO A 27 12.86 15.07 10.13
CA PRO A 27 13.83 15.37 9.08
C PRO A 27 13.35 16.50 8.15
N ALA A 28 14.20 17.51 7.95
CA ALA A 28 13.87 18.66 7.10
C ALA A 28 13.57 18.27 5.64
N ALA A 29 14.08 17.12 5.19
CA ALA A 29 13.88 16.57 3.86
C ALA A 29 12.44 16.10 3.57
N LEU A 30 11.59 15.94 4.59
CA LEU A 30 10.17 15.61 4.39
C LEU A 30 9.46 16.77 3.69
N PHE A 31 8.75 16.44 2.61
CA PHE A 31 7.79 17.37 2.01
C PHE A 31 6.67 17.73 3.01
N PRO A 32 5.96 18.86 2.84
CA PRO A 32 4.94 19.30 3.77
C PRO A 32 3.90 18.22 4.12
N HIS A 33 3.28 17.60 3.11
CA HIS A 33 2.31 16.52 3.30
C HIS A 33 2.89 15.32 4.07
N GLN A 34 4.13 14.93 3.76
CA GLN A 34 4.80 13.82 4.44
C GLN A 34 5.04 14.14 5.92
N ARG A 35 5.43 15.38 6.22
CA ARG A 35 5.69 15.85 7.58
C ARG A 35 4.44 15.80 8.43
N ASP A 36 3.32 16.28 7.90
CA ASP A 36 2.07 16.32 8.63
C ASP A 36 1.48 14.91 8.81
N ILE A 37 1.58 14.04 7.79
CA ILE A 37 1.23 12.61 7.90
C ILE A 37 2.07 11.93 8.99
N VAL A 38 3.39 12.15 9.03
CA VAL A 38 4.27 11.55 10.04
C VAL A 38 3.92 12.07 11.43
N ARG A 39 3.68 13.38 11.61
CA ARG A 39 3.23 13.95 12.90
C ARG A 39 1.92 13.35 13.36
N TRP A 40 0.94 13.27 12.45
CA TRP A 40 -0.35 12.64 12.73
C TRP A 40 -0.14 11.19 13.16
N ALA A 41 0.61 10.39 12.40
CA ALA A 41 0.89 8.99 12.72
C ALA A 41 1.62 8.81 14.06
N LEU A 42 2.54 9.72 14.42
CA LEU A 42 3.23 9.72 15.71
C LEU A 42 2.29 9.99 16.88
N ARG A 43 1.37 10.97 16.75
CA ARG A 43 0.35 11.26 17.77
C ARG A 43 -0.66 10.13 17.93
N ARG A 44 -1.00 9.48 16.82
CA ARG A 44 -1.88 8.31 16.80
C ARG A 44 -1.24 7.11 17.51
N GLY A 45 0.06 6.90 17.28
CA GLY A 45 0.82 5.75 17.78
C GLY A 45 0.57 4.47 16.98
N ARG A 46 -0.70 4.20 16.66
CA ARG A 46 -1.16 3.09 15.81
C ARG A 46 -1.86 3.68 14.59
N ALA A 47 -1.24 3.56 13.42
CA ALA A 47 -1.69 4.25 12.22
C ALA A 47 -1.41 3.47 10.92
N ALA A 48 -2.20 3.75 9.89
CA ALA A 48 -1.95 3.30 8.54
C ALA A 48 -1.74 4.47 7.58
N VAL A 49 -0.72 4.36 6.72
CA VAL A 49 -0.37 5.32 5.68
C VAL A 49 -0.57 4.66 4.32
N PHE A 50 -1.74 4.89 3.74
CA PHE A 50 -2.15 4.38 2.44
C PHE A 50 -1.79 5.38 1.33
N ALA A 51 -0.49 5.52 1.10
CA ALA A 51 0.05 6.46 0.13
C ALA A 51 0.40 5.76 -1.19
N GLN A 52 0.00 6.35 -2.32
CA GLN A 52 0.35 5.85 -3.65
C GLN A 52 1.87 5.71 -3.86
N THR A 53 2.27 4.86 -4.80
CA THR A 53 3.69 4.62 -5.10
C THR A 53 4.35 5.88 -5.63
N GLY A 54 5.50 6.23 -5.03
CA GLY A 54 6.23 7.46 -5.36
C GLY A 54 6.08 8.57 -4.33
N LEU A 55 5.08 8.55 -3.45
CA LEU A 55 4.84 9.60 -2.43
C LEU A 55 5.83 9.60 -1.24
N GLY A 56 6.94 8.86 -1.34
CA GLY A 56 8.01 8.86 -0.32
C GLY A 56 7.68 8.13 0.98
N LYS A 57 6.92 7.03 0.91
CA LYS A 57 6.60 6.15 2.06
C LYS A 57 7.84 5.78 2.89
N SER A 58 8.93 5.36 2.24
CA SER A 58 10.16 4.95 2.94
C SER A 58 10.71 6.04 3.87
N LEU A 59 10.71 7.31 3.45
CA LEU A 59 11.14 8.40 4.31
C LEU A 59 10.14 8.66 5.44
N MET A 60 8.82 8.54 5.18
CA MET A 60 7.80 8.66 6.24
C MET A 60 7.94 7.56 7.29
N GLU A 61 8.15 6.31 6.87
CA GLU A 61 8.38 5.16 7.75
C GLU A 61 9.63 5.34 8.61
N LEU A 62 10.76 5.69 7.97
CA LEU A 62 12.03 5.92 8.66
C LEU A 62 11.95 7.10 9.63
N ALA A 63 11.34 8.21 9.23
CA ALA A 63 11.16 9.39 10.09
C ALA A 63 10.24 9.08 11.28
N TRP A 64 9.18 8.30 11.07
CA TRP A 64 8.30 7.85 12.15
C TRP A 64 9.06 6.93 13.12
N GLY A 65 9.80 5.94 12.62
CA GLY A 65 10.56 5.01 13.46
C GLY A 65 11.65 5.72 14.27
N ASP A 66 12.37 6.63 13.64
CA ASP A 66 13.41 7.45 14.29
C ASP A 66 12.82 8.35 15.38
N ALA A 67 11.67 8.98 15.13
CA ALA A 67 10.99 9.80 16.12
C ALA A 67 10.46 8.98 17.31
N VAL A 68 9.92 7.77 17.07
CA VAL A 68 9.51 6.85 18.15
C VAL A 68 10.72 6.46 19.00
N TYR A 69 11.83 6.06 18.38
CA TYR A 69 13.06 5.72 19.09
C TYR A 69 13.58 6.90 19.93
N ARG A 70 13.70 8.10 19.35
CA ARG A 70 14.19 9.29 20.06
C ARG A 70 13.29 9.71 21.21
N ALA A 71 11.97 9.55 21.09
CA ALA A 71 11.03 9.96 22.13
C ALA A 71 10.92 8.94 23.27
N THR A 72 11.07 7.64 22.98
CA THR A 72 10.81 6.56 23.95
C THR A 72 12.07 5.87 24.47
N GLY A 73 13.19 6.00 23.74
CA GLY A 73 14.40 5.20 23.95
C GLY A 73 14.26 3.72 23.53
N GLY A 74 13.09 3.33 22.99
CA GLY A 74 12.79 1.95 22.63
C GLY A 74 13.00 1.67 21.14
N ASP A 75 13.51 0.48 20.84
CA ASP A 75 13.88 0.09 19.48
C ASP A 75 12.67 -0.15 18.58
N VAL A 76 12.88 0.01 17.26
CA VAL A 76 11.84 -0.13 16.23
C VAL A 76 12.23 -1.22 15.23
N LEU A 77 11.30 -2.13 14.95
CA LEU A 77 11.46 -3.15 13.91
C LEU A 77 10.72 -2.73 12.63
N LEU A 78 11.45 -2.61 11.51
CA LEU A 78 10.90 -2.31 10.19
C LEU A 78 10.94 -3.58 9.34
N LEU A 79 9.77 -4.14 9.07
CA LEU A 79 9.59 -5.32 8.23
C LEU A 79 9.36 -4.91 6.78
N THR A 80 10.19 -5.45 5.88
CA THR A 80 10.15 -5.16 4.45
C THR A 80 9.96 -6.42 3.62
N PRO A 81 9.56 -6.30 2.35
CA PRO A 81 9.75 -7.35 1.36
C PRO A 81 11.23 -7.72 1.19
N LEU A 82 11.51 -8.96 0.80
CA LEU A 82 12.86 -9.57 0.74
C LEU A 82 13.96 -8.64 0.19
N ALA A 83 13.72 -7.98 -0.94
CA ALA A 83 14.72 -7.19 -1.66
C ALA A 83 14.77 -5.71 -1.27
N VAL A 84 13.96 -5.29 -0.30
CA VAL A 84 13.75 -3.86 0.03
C VAL A 84 14.56 -3.45 1.25
N ALA A 85 14.89 -4.37 2.16
CA ALA A 85 15.66 -4.09 3.38
C ALA A 85 16.93 -3.27 3.12
N GLY A 86 17.78 -3.72 2.18
CA GLY A 86 19.00 -3.00 1.83
C GLY A 86 18.75 -1.63 1.17
N GLN A 87 17.64 -1.47 0.42
CA GLN A 87 17.24 -0.18 -0.12
C GLN A 87 16.81 0.77 1.00
N MET A 88 16.05 0.28 1.98
CA MET A 88 15.59 1.04 3.13
C MET A 88 16.77 1.59 3.95
N VAL A 89 17.80 0.77 4.20
CA VAL A 89 19.02 1.23 4.90
C VAL A 89 19.77 2.31 4.12
N ARG A 90 19.88 2.19 2.78
CA ARG A 90 20.48 3.24 1.95
C ARG A 90 19.68 4.54 1.99
N GLU A 91 18.36 4.45 1.98
CA GLU A 91 17.48 5.62 2.08
C GLU A 91 17.61 6.28 3.45
N ALA A 92 17.70 5.50 4.53
CA ALA A 92 17.96 6.01 5.88
C ALA A 92 19.28 6.79 5.94
N ALA A 93 20.37 6.20 5.42
CA ALA A 93 21.68 6.85 5.39
C ALA A 93 21.66 8.17 4.60
N LYS A 94 20.95 8.24 3.47
CA LYS A 94 20.78 9.46 2.66
C LYS A 94 20.17 10.62 3.45
N PHE A 95 19.29 10.32 4.40
CA PHE A 95 18.62 11.33 5.23
C PHE A 95 19.18 11.44 6.65
N GLY A 96 20.34 10.81 6.93
CA GLY A 96 20.98 10.87 8.24
C GLY A 96 20.24 10.12 9.34
N ILE A 97 19.41 9.13 8.98
CA ILE A 97 18.68 8.28 9.92
C ILE A 97 19.47 6.99 10.13
N ALA A 98 19.70 6.61 11.39
CA ALA A 98 20.37 5.37 11.74
C ALA A 98 19.41 4.17 11.58
N ALA A 99 19.70 3.29 10.64
CA ALA A 99 18.97 2.04 10.45
C ALA A 99 19.94 0.93 10.05
N LYS A 100 19.75 -0.27 10.61
CA LYS A 100 20.62 -1.42 10.37
C LYS A 100 19.83 -2.62 9.85
N GLN A 101 20.26 -3.18 8.73
CA GLN A 101 19.71 -4.45 8.24
C GLN A 101 20.23 -5.60 9.13
N CYS A 102 19.33 -6.38 9.71
CA CYS A 102 19.68 -7.51 10.58
C CYS A 102 18.99 -8.80 10.10
N ALA A 103 19.72 -9.91 10.11
CA ALA A 103 19.18 -11.23 9.81
C ALA A 103 18.62 -11.94 11.05
N THR A 104 19.14 -11.60 12.24
CA THR A 104 18.78 -12.18 13.53
C THR A 104 18.70 -11.12 14.63
N GLN A 105 18.04 -11.45 15.75
CA GLN A 105 17.92 -10.54 16.90
C GLN A 105 19.27 -10.12 17.50
N ASP A 106 20.28 -10.99 17.45
CA ASP A 106 21.60 -10.73 18.06
C ASP A 106 22.41 -9.67 17.32
N GLU A 107 22.06 -9.41 16.05
CA GLU A 107 22.65 -8.34 15.24
C GLU A 107 22.00 -6.98 15.51
N ALA A 108 20.82 -6.96 16.14
CA ALA A 108 20.07 -5.74 16.38
C ALA A 108 20.82 -4.80 17.33
N GLU A 109 20.87 -3.53 16.96
CA GLU A 109 21.44 -2.44 17.74
C GLU A 109 20.33 -1.44 18.10
N ALA A 110 20.63 -0.53 19.02
CA ALA A 110 19.68 0.50 19.42
C ALA A 110 19.26 1.36 18.21
N GLY A 111 17.95 1.60 18.07
CA GLY A 111 17.37 2.37 16.96
C GLY A 111 16.46 1.54 16.05
N ILE A 112 16.64 1.71 14.74
CA ILE A 112 15.79 1.05 13.72
C ILE A 112 16.49 -0.21 13.19
N THR A 113 15.89 -1.36 13.49
CA THR A 113 16.27 -2.63 12.88
C THR A 113 15.41 -2.89 11.65
N VAL A 114 16.06 -3.10 10.50
CA VAL A 114 15.38 -3.42 9.23
C VAL A 114 15.57 -4.90 8.93
N THR A 115 14.49 -5.62 8.64
CA THR A 115 14.56 -7.02 8.19
C THR A 115 13.46 -7.32 7.19
N ASN A 116 13.34 -8.58 6.77
CA ASN A 116 12.26 -9.02 5.90
C ASN A 116 11.25 -9.90 6.61
N TYR A 117 10.02 -9.97 6.09
CA TYR A 117 8.93 -10.75 6.67
C TYR A 117 9.27 -12.23 6.88
N ALA A 118 10.08 -12.84 6.01
CA ALA A 118 10.44 -14.24 6.12
C ALA A 118 11.32 -14.52 7.36
N LYS A 119 12.05 -13.52 7.84
CA LYS A 119 12.94 -13.59 9.01
C LYS A 119 12.29 -13.17 10.31
N LEU A 120 10.99 -12.83 10.32
CA LEU A 120 10.26 -12.39 11.53
C LEU A 120 10.45 -13.33 12.73
N HIS A 121 10.45 -14.64 12.48
CA HIS A 121 10.61 -15.67 13.51
C HIS A 121 11.98 -15.70 14.20
N HIS A 122 12.96 -14.92 13.71
CA HIS A 122 14.25 -14.72 14.37
C HIS A 122 14.26 -13.55 15.38
N PHE A 123 13.15 -12.82 15.52
CA PHE A 123 13.05 -11.63 16.36
C PHE A 123 12.02 -11.81 17.48
N ASP A 124 12.37 -11.34 18.67
CA ASP A 124 11.45 -11.27 19.80
C ASP A 124 10.79 -9.89 19.82
N LEU A 125 9.52 -9.83 19.40
CA LEU A 125 8.78 -8.57 19.30
C LEU A 125 8.56 -7.88 20.64
N SER A 126 8.70 -8.57 21.78
CA SER A 126 8.60 -7.94 23.10
C SER A 126 9.75 -6.97 23.39
N ARG A 127 10.85 -7.04 22.63
CA ARG A 127 12.00 -6.13 22.75
C ARG A 127 11.82 -4.81 22.00
N PHE A 128 10.80 -4.71 21.14
CA PHE A 128 10.58 -3.54 20.31
C PHE A 128 9.40 -2.71 20.85
N THR A 129 9.58 -1.40 20.84
CA THR A 129 8.53 -0.43 21.20
C THR A 129 7.70 -0.04 19.98
N GLY A 130 8.30 -0.10 18.79
CA GLY A 130 7.63 0.16 17.52
C GLY A 130 7.80 -0.95 16.49
N VAL A 131 6.78 -1.16 15.66
CA VAL A 131 6.87 -2.01 14.47
C VAL A 131 6.26 -1.31 13.25
N ILE A 132 6.96 -1.42 12.13
CA ILE A 132 6.56 -0.86 10.83
C ILE A 132 6.41 -2.00 9.83
N LEU A 133 5.29 -2.05 9.13
CA LEU A 133 5.04 -2.94 8.01
C LEU A 133 5.13 -2.17 6.69
N ASP A 134 6.29 -2.21 6.04
CA ASP A 134 6.44 -1.72 4.66
C ASP A 134 5.75 -2.71 3.71
N GLU A 135 5.02 -2.17 2.74
CA GLU A 135 4.15 -2.94 1.85
C GLU A 135 3.27 -3.94 2.61
N SER A 136 2.50 -3.40 3.56
CA SER A 136 1.55 -4.12 4.43
C SER A 136 0.43 -4.88 3.68
N SER A 137 0.45 -4.89 2.34
CA SER A 137 -0.39 -5.74 1.50
C SER A 137 -0.24 -7.24 1.78
N ILE A 138 0.84 -7.64 2.44
CA ILE A 138 1.03 -8.98 3.02
C ILE A 138 -0.13 -9.40 3.93
N LEU A 139 -0.79 -8.45 4.61
CA LEU A 139 -1.95 -8.72 5.47
C LEU A 139 -3.19 -9.19 4.68
N LYS A 140 -3.21 -8.98 3.36
CA LYS A 140 -4.30 -9.38 2.44
C LYS A 140 -4.02 -10.72 1.75
N ALA A 141 -2.77 -10.91 1.33
CA ALA A 141 -2.42 -11.86 0.26
C ALA A 141 -1.84 -13.19 0.76
N PHE A 142 -1.44 -13.27 2.03
CA PHE A 142 -0.86 -14.51 2.56
C PHE A 142 -1.93 -15.43 3.11
N ASP A 143 -1.59 -16.71 3.20
CA ASP A 143 -2.41 -17.68 3.90
C ASP A 143 -2.86 -17.12 5.27
N GLY A 144 -4.05 -17.51 5.73
CA GLY A 144 -4.58 -17.00 7.00
C GLY A 144 -3.60 -17.16 8.16
N LYS A 145 -2.65 -18.12 8.07
CA LYS A 145 -1.61 -18.37 9.06
C LYS A 145 -0.61 -17.22 9.19
N THR A 146 -0.04 -16.73 8.09
CA THR A 146 0.99 -15.66 8.15
C THR A 146 0.38 -14.34 8.62
N ARG A 147 -0.84 -14.03 8.14
CA ARG A 147 -1.62 -12.88 8.61
C ARG A 147 -1.87 -12.95 10.11
N THR A 148 -2.42 -14.07 10.60
CA THR A 148 -2.71 -14.26 12.03
C THR A 148 -1.43 -14.21 12.85
N LEU A 149 -0.34 -14.83 12.40
CA LEU A 149 0.96 -14.75 13.06
C LEU A 149 1.44 -13.30 13.22
N LEU A 150 1.36 -12.48 12.18
CA LEU A 150 1.75 -11.07 12.22
C LEU A 150 0.90 -10.26 13.19
N ILE A 151 -0.43 -10.42 13.14
CA ILE A 151 -1.37 -9.73 14.03
C ILE A 151 -1.09 -10.10 15.48
N ASP A 152 -1.00 -11.40 15.78
CA ASP A 152 -0.82 -11.90 17.15
C ASP A 152 0.54 -11.51 17.72
N ALA A 153 1.61 -11.63 16.92
CA ALA A 153 2.95 -11.31 17.36
C ALA A 153 3.10 -9.80 17.65
N CYS A 154 2.50 -8.93 16.81
CA CYS A 154 2.60 -7.48 16.96
C CYS A 154 1.56 -6.88 17.93
N ALA A 155 0.59 -7.65 18.42
CA ALA A 155 -0.55 -7.15 19.20
C ALA A 155 -0.13 -6.34 20.46
N LYS A 156 1.00 -6.71 21.07
CA LYS A 156 1.53 -6.06 22.29
C LYS A 156 2.50 -4.90 22.01
N VAL A 157 2.86 -4.66 20.75
CA VAL A 157 3.78 -3.57 20.40
C VAL A 157 3.00 -2.24 20.45
N PRO A 158 3.42 -1.27 21.29
CA PRO A 158 2.66 -0.03 21.50
C PRO A 158 2.51 0.82 20.25
N TYR A 159 3.61 1.00 19.50
CA TYR A 159 3.62 1.79 18.27
C TYR A 159 3.57 0.88 17.04
N ARG A 160 2.59 1.08 16.17
CA ARG A 160 2.36 0.24 14.98
C ARG A 160 2.08 1.10 13.77
N LEU A 161 2.87 0.92 12.72
CA LEU A 161 2.67 1.59 11.44
C LEU A 161 2.50 0.56 10.33
N CYS A 162 1.47 0.73 9.50
CA CYS A 162 1.35 0.01 8.23
C CYS A 162 1.43 0.99 7.07
N ALA A 163 2.22 0.69 6.05
CA ALA A 163 2.21 1.46 4.82
C ALA A 163 1.93 0.59 3.60
N THR A 164 1.14 1.07 2.65
CA THR A 164 0.89 0.39 1.36
C THR A 164 0.33 1.38 0.34
N ALA A 165 0.52 1.10 -0.95
CA ALA A 165 -0.17 1.83 -2.02
C ALA A 165 -1.53 1.20 -2.40
N THR A 166 -1.79 -0.04 -1.97
CA THR A 166 -2.95 -0.83 -2.39
C THR A 166 -3.63 -1.46 -1.17
N PRO A 167 -4.28 -0.66 -0.30
CA PRO A 167 -4.83 -1.15 0.97
C PRO A 167 -6.02 -2.11 0.80
N ALA A 168 -6.79 -1.98 -0.28
CA ALA A 168 -7.92 -2.84 -0.60
C ALA A 168 -8.20 -2.86 -2.12
N PRO A 169 -7.37 -3.54 -2.94
CA PRO A 169 -7.53 -3.58 -4.40
C PRO A 169 -8.78 -4.32 -4.89
N ASN A 170 -9.33 -5.26 -4.09
CA ASN A 170 -10.45 -6.09 -4.53
C ASN A 170 -11.75 -5.83 -3.76
N ASP A 171 -11.67 -5.61 -2.45
CA ASP A 171 -12.84 -5.53 -1.57
C ASP A 171 -12.52 -4.73 -0.29
N PHE A 172 -13.42 -3.83 0.14
CA PHE A 172 -13.25 -3.02 1.34
C PHE A 172 -13.10 -3.84 2.64
N THR A 173 -13.56 -5.08 2.66
CA THR A 173 -13.34 -5.99 3.80
C THR A 173 -11.86 -6.31 4.03
N GLU A 174 -10.99 -6.15 3.02
CA GLU A 174 -9.54 -6.30 3.16
C GLU A 174 -8.95 -5.27 4.14
N LEU A 175 -9.56 -4.09 4.30
CA LEU A 175 -9.15 -3.04 5.23
C LEU A 175 -9.25 -3.47 6.70
N GLY A 176 -10.12 -4.44 6.99
CA GLY A 176 -10.28 -4.96 8.34
C GLY A 176 -9.02 -5.65 8.85
N ASN A 177 -8.16 -6.17 7.96
CA ASN A 177 -6.90 -6.79 8.34
C ASN A 177 -5.92 -5.77 8.92
N HIS A 178 -5.85 -4.58 8.33
CA HIS A 178 -5.07 -3.46 8.86
C HIS A 178 -5.66 -2.94 10.17
N ALA A 179 -6.98 -2.81 10.25
CA ALA A 179 -7.64 -2.39 11.50
C ALA A 179 -7.36 -3.37 12.65
N GLU A 180 -7.36 -4.67 12.37
CA GLU A 180 -7.07 -5.71 13.37
C GLU A 180 -5.60 -5.70 13.78
N PHE A 181 -4.67 -5.60 12.82
CA PHE A 181 -3.24 -5.44 13.10
C PHE A 181 -2.96 -4.22 13.98
N LEU A 182 -3.62 -3.09 13.73
CA LEU A 182 -3.50 -1.87 14.54
C LEU A 182 -4.23 -1.95 15.87
N GLY A 183 -5.02 -3.01 16.11
CA GLY A 183 -5.82 -3.17 17.33
C GLY A 183 -6.96 -2.16 17.45
N VAL A 184 -7.49 -1.69 16.31
CA VAL A 184 -8.64 -0.77 16.25
C VAL A 184 -9.94 -1.54 16.35
N MET A 185 -10.10 -2.57 15.52
CA MET A 185 -11.29 -3.41 15.48
C MET A 185 -10.94 -4.75 14.81
N SER A 186 -11.47 -5.86 15.34
CA SER A 186 -11.37 -7.17 14.67
C SER A 186 -12.09 -7.16 13.32
N VAL A 187 -11.64 -7.96 12.34
CA VAL A 187 -12.33 -8.11 11.05
C VAL A 187 -13.81 -8.48 11.22
N THR A 188 -14.11 -9.44 12.10
CA THR A 188 -15.49 -9.90 12.35
C THR A 188 -16.35 -8.79 12.93
N GLY A 189 -15.80 -8.02 13.87
CA GLY A 189 -16.43 -6.82 14.41
C GLY A 189 -16.72 -5.79 13.32
N MET A 190 -15.74 -5.46 12.48
CA MET A 190 -15.90 -4.51 11.38
C MET A 190 -16.99 -4.96 10.40
N GLN A 191 -16.98 -6.23 10.00
CA GLN A 191 -17.99 -6.81 9.12
C GLN A 191 -19.38 -6.72 9.73
N ALA A 192 -19.56 -7.11 10.99
CA ALA A 192 -20.85 -7.03 11.67
C ALA A 192 -21.39 -5.60 11.76
N VAL A 193 -20.50 -4.63 11.94
CA VAL A 193 -20.84 -3.21 12.06
C VAL A 193 -21.23 -2.62 10.71
N PHE A 194 -20.32 -2.67 9.73
CA PHE A 194 -20.43 -1.86 8.52
C PHE A 194 -20.94 -2.64 7.30
N PHE A 195 -20.88 -3.97 7.31
CA PHE A 195 -21.14 -4.79 6.12
C PHE A 195 -22.35 -5.72 6.30
N THR A 196 -22.95 -6.10 5.17
CA THR A 196 -24.01 -7.10 5.09
C THR A 196 -23.72 -8.05 3.94
N HIS A 197 -24.22 -9.29 4.02
CA HIS A 197 -24.17 -10.21 2.89
C HIS A 197 -25.06 -9.70 1.75
N ASP A 198 -24.61 -9.92 0.51
CA ASP A 198 -25.47 -9.76 -0.64
C ASP A 198 -26.45 -10.95 -0.71
N GLY A 199 -27.74 -10.67 -0.92
CA GLY A 199 -28.85 -11.61 -0.65
C GLY A 199 -28.85 -12.89 -1.48
N GLY A 200 -27.98 -13.01 -2.48
CA GLY A 200 -27.78 -14.20 -3.31
C GLY A 200 -26.44 -14.93 -3.14
N ASP A 201 -25.47 -14.35 -2.40
CA ASP A 201 -24.13 -14.92 -2.24
C ASP A 201 -23.57 -14.59 -0.85
N THR A 202 -23.54 -15.60 0.03
CA THR A 202 -23.02 -15.47 1.40
C THR A 202 -21.51 -15.20 1.43
N GLY A 203 -20.79 -15.36 0.31
CA GLY A 203 -19.37 -15.02 0.18
C GLY A 203 -19.10 -13.54 -0.10
N LYS A 204 -20.11 -12.76 -0.54
CA LYS A 204 -19.94 -11.36 -0.92
C LYS A 204 -20.47 -10.42 0.16
N TRP A 205 -19.59 -9.56 0.64
CA TRP A 205 -19.91 -8.50 1.58
C TRP A 205 -20.11 -7.20 0.84
N ARG A 206 -21.14 -6.45 1.21
CA ARG A 206 -21.34 -5.07 0.75
C ARG A 206 -21.47 -4.13 1.92
N LEU A 207 -20.99 -2.91 1.75
CA LEU A 207 -21.16 -1.87 2.74
C LEU A 207 -22.66 -1.57 2.93
N LYS A 208 -23.10 -1.44 4.18
CA LYS A 208 -24.47 -1.02 4.49
C LYS A 208 -24.59 0.45 4.12
N GLY A 209 -25.52 0.81 3.22
CA GLY A 209 -25.64 2.19 2.74
C GLY A 209 -25.82 3.24 3.85
N HIS A 210 -26.51 2.92 4.95
CA HIS A 210 -26.64 3.84 6.09
C HIS A 210 -25.39 3.97 6.97
N ALA A 211 -24.43 3.04 6.85
CA ALA A 211 -23.20 3.00 7.65
C ALA A 211 -21.97 3.47 6.88
N GLU A 212 -22.14 3.95 5.63
CA GLU A 212 -21.04 4.32 4.75
C GLU A 212 -20.26 5.54 5.27
N SER A 213 -20.96 6.63 5.62
CA SER A 213 -20.32 7.81 6.20
C SER A 213 -19.59 7.49 7.51
N ASP A 214 -20.20 6.66 8.36
CA ASP A 214 -19.60 6.21 9.61
C ASP A 214 -18.37 5.32 9.39
N PHE A 215 -18.40 4.48 8.36
CA PHE A 215 -17.26 3.64 7.96
C PHE A 215 -16.07 4.50 7.55
N TRP A 216 -16.28 5.52 6.70
CA TRP A 216 -15.20 6.40 6.25
C TRP A 216 -14.67 7.28 7.37
N ARG A 217 -15.53 7.78 8.26
CA ARG A 217 -15.11 8.50 9.46
C ARG A 217 -14.27 7.61 10.39
N TRP A 218 -14.70 6.37 10.59
CA TRP A 218 -13.94 5.38 11.35
C TRP A 218 -12.57 5.08 10.69
N MET A 219 -12.53 4.88 9.37
CA MET A 219 -11.28 4.70 8.61
C MET A 219 -10.31 5.86 8.79
N CYS A 220 -10.78 7.11 8.67
CA CYS A 220 -9.95 8.32 8.83
C CYS A 220 -9.38 8.46 10.25
N SER A 221 -10.01 7.84 11.26
CA SER A 221 -9.52 7.91 12.64
C SER A 221 -8.17 7.21 12.86
N TRP A 222 -7.82 6.24 11.99
CA TRP A 222 -6.59 5.45 12.13
C TRP A 222 -5.79 5.29 10.83
N SER A 223 -6.32 5.74 9.69
CA SER A 223 -5.63 5.70 8.40
C SER A 223 -5.69 7.05 7.67
N VAL A 224 -4.65 7.32 6.89
CA VAL A 224 -4.64 8.36 5.88
C VAL A 224 -4.50 7.69 4.53
N LEU A 225 -5.31 8.11 3.56
CA LEU A 225 -5.23 7.65 2.18
C LEU A 225 -4.97 8.84 1.26
N LEU A 226 -3.94 8.71 0.41
CA LEU A 226 -3.61 9.72 -0.58
C LEU A 226 -3.05 9.11 -1.86
N ARG A 227 -3.53 9.61 -2.99
CA ARG A 227 -3.03 9.32 -4.34
C ARG A 227 -2.01 10.35 -4.80
N ARG A 228 -2.23 11.59 -4.41
CA ARG A 228 -1.37 12.74 -4.73
C ARG A 228 -1.46 13.79 -3.62
N PRO A 229 -0.45 14.66 -3.46
CA PRO A 229 -0.44 15.64 -2.38
C PRO A 229 -1.69 16.55 -2.36
N SER A 230 -2.27 16.86 -3.52
CA SER A 230 -3.49 17.66 -3.64
C SER A 230 -4.74 17.04 -3.01
N ASP A 231 -4.76 15.72 -2.78
CA ASP A 231 -5.85 15.07 -2.04
C ASP A 231 -5.93 15.54 -0.58
N LEU A 232 -4.84 16.10 -0.05
CA LEU A 232 -4.78 16.75 1.26
C LEU A 232 -4.60 18.28 1.15
N GLY A 233 -4.78 18.86 -0.04
CA GLY A 233 -4.66 20.31 -0.25
C GLY A 233 -3.24 20.85 -0.43
N TYR A 234 -2.24 19.99 -0.67
CA TYR A 234 -0.87 20.41 -0.99
C TYR A 234 -0.63 20.50 -2.51
N ASP A 235 0.49 21.08 -2.91
CA ASP A 235 0.91 21.13 -4.32
C ASP A 235 1.41 19.76 -4.82
N ASP A 236 0.92 19.37 -6.01
CA ASP A 236 1.32 18.14 -6.69
C ASP A 236 2.74 18.25 -7.27
N GLY A 237 3.22 19.46 -7.61
CA GLY A 237 4.60 19.72 -8.00
C GLY A 237 5.28 18.62 -8.84
N ALA A 238 6.31 17.98 -8.28
CA ALA A 238 7.11 16.95 -8.94
C ALA A 238 6.48 15.54 -8.96
N TYR A 239 5.23 15.39 -8.50
CA TYR A 239 4.47 14.14 -8.56
C TYR A 239 3.67 13.96 -9.84
N ASP A 240 3.62 14.96 -10.72
CA ASP A 240 3.10 14.80 -12.08
C ASP A 240 4.08 13.96 -12.91
N LEU A 241 3.64 12.77 -13.29
CA LEU A 241 4.49 11.78 -13.93
C LEU A 241 4.42 11.92 -15.46
N PRO A 242 5.51 11.61 -16.19
CA PRO A 242 5.49 11.63 -17.64
C PRO A 242 4.50 10.60 -18.21
N GLU A 243 4.18 10.70 -19.49
CA GLU A 243 3.20 9.83 -20.15
C GLU A 243 3.48 8.32 -19.91
N LEU A 244 2.44 7.56 -19.55
CA LEU A 244 2.44 6.10 -19.51
C LEU A 244 1.78 5.55 -20.78
N ARG A 245 2.58 4.92 -21.66
CA ARG A 245 2.10 4.31 -22.91
C ARG A 245 1.90 2.81 -22.72
N GLN A 246 0.68 2.33 -22.92
CA GLN A 246 0.36 0.91 -22.88
C GLN A 246 0.11 0.41 -24.31
N VAL A 247 0.88 -0.58 -24.77
CA VAL A 247 0.82 -1.10 -26.15
C VAL A 247 0.52 -2.60 -26.12
N GLU A 248 -0.52 -3.01 -26.83
CA GLU A 248 -0.93 -4.41 -26.90
C GLU A 248 -0.43 -5.09 -28.16
N HIS A 249 0.07 -6.30 -28.00
CA HIS A 249 0.62 -7.14 -29.05
C HIS A 249 -0.10 -8.49 -29.02
N ILE A 250 -0.96 -8.71 -30.01
CA ILE A 250 -1.66 -9.99 -30.19
C ILE A 250 -0.87 -10.84 -31.17
N VAL A 251 -0.27 -11.91 -30.66
CA VAL A 251 0.50 -12.86 -31.47
C VAL A 251 -0.45 -13.90 -32.05
N PRO A 252 -0.54 -14.05 -33.38
CA PRO A 252 -1.43 -15.02 -33.99
C PRO A 252 -0.91 -16.45 -33.75
N VAL A 253 -1.76 -17.28 -33.16
CA VAL A 253 -1.51 -18.72 -32.90
C VAL A 253 -2.74 -19.51 -33.35
N GLU A 254 -2.52 -20.67 -33.95
CA GLU A 254 -3.61 -21.56 -34.40
C GLU A 254 -4.38 -22.14 -33.21
N GLY A 255 -5.71 -22.09 -33.27
CA GLY A 255 -6.60 -22.70 -32.28
C GLY A 255 -7.71 -21.77 -31.80
N PRO A 256 -8.70 -22.30 -31.07
CA PRO A 256 -9.78 -21.50 -30.49
C PRO A 256 -9.28 -20.69 -29.29
N ALA A 257 -9.92 -19.54 -29.03
CA ALA A 257 -9.68 -18.77 -27.81
C ALA A 257 -10.14 -19.55 -26.57
N ALA A 258 -9.27 -19.60 -25.55
CA ALA A 258 -9.51 -20.29 -24.30
C ALA A 258 -10.68 -19.67 -23.51
N ARG A 259 -11.56 -20.52 -22.99
CA ARG A 259 -12.73 -20.14 -22.18
C ARG A 259 -12.56 -20.53 -20.71
N THR A 260 -11.89 -21.63 -20.43
CA THR A 260 -11.63 -22.11 -19.06
C THR A 260 -10.21 -21.79 -18.58
N MET A 261 -9.97 -21.82 -17.26
CA MET A 261 -8.63 -21.62 -16.70
C MET A 261 -7.63 -22.68 -17.18
N THR A 262 -8.07 -23.94 -17.32
CA THR A 262 -7.23 -25.03 -17.83
C THR A 262 -6.86 -24.82 -19.29
N GLU A 263 -7.81 -24.39 -20.12
CA GLU A 263 -7.56 -24.03 -21.52
C GLU A 263 -6.59 -22.85 -21.63
N ARG A 264 -6.71 -21.83 -20.77
CA ARG A 264 -5.80 -20.67 -20.75
C ARG A 264 -4.37 -21.10 -20.42
N LEU A 265 -4.19 -21.95 -19.42
CA LEU A 265 -2.86 -22.48 -19.07
C LEU A 265 -2.25 -23.29 -20.22
N ARG A 266 -3.06 -24.08 -20.92
CA ARG A 266 -2.64 -24.83 -22.10
C ARG A 266 -2.26 -23.90 -23.25
N ALA A 267 -3.12 -22.94 -23.60
CA ALA A 267 -2.87 -21.95 -24.64
C ALA A 267 -1.58 -21.15 -24.39
N ARG A 268 -1.28 -20.80 -23.13
CA ARG A 268 0.00 -20.16 -22.77
C ARG A 268 1.22 -21.04 -23.03
N ARG A 269 1.14 -22.33 -22.70
CA ARG A 269 2.25 -23.26 -22.95
C ARG A 269 2.46 -23.50 -24.44
N GLU A 270 1.38 -23.66 -25.21
CA GLU A 270 1.44 -23.92 -26.65
C GLU A 270 1.92 -22.69 -27.44
N SER A 271 1.58 -21.47 -27.01
CA SER A 271 2.00 -20.20 -27.65
C SER A 271 3.34 -19.64 -27.16
N LEU A 272 4.09 -20.40 -26.38
CA LEU A 272 5.28 -19.92 -25.69
C LEU A 272 6.33 -19.39 -26.68
N ALA A 273 6.62 -20.14 -27.73
CA ALA A 273 7.69 -19.82 -28.66
C ALA A 273 7.40 -18.52 -29.44
N GLU A 274 6.18 -18.37 -29.94
CA GLU A 274 5.75 -17.22 -30.72
C GLU A 274 5.72 -15.95 -29.86
N ARG A 275 5.21 -16.04 -28.63
CA ARG A 275 5.20 -14.90 -27.69
C ARG A 275 6.61 -14.47 -27.29
N VAL A 276 7.51 -15.42 -27.03
CA VAL A 276 8.91 -15.13 -26.69
C VAL A 276 9.63 -14.48 -27.86
N ALA A 277 9.45 -15.02 -29.08
CA ALA A 277 10.04 -14.44 -30.29
C ALA A 277 9.56 -13.00 -30.50
N HIS A 278 8.25 -12.74 -30.40
CA HIS A 278 7.71 -11.38 -30.51
C HIS A 278 8.23 -10.46 -29.42
N ALA A 279 8.21 -10.90 -28.16
CA ALA A 279 8.69 -10.11 -27.01
C ALA A 279 10.17 -9.71 -27.17
N ALA A 280 11.02 -10.60 -27.68
CA ALA A 280 12.43 -10.30 -27.94
C ALA A 280 12.62 -9.15 -28.94
N THR A 281 11.72 -8.99 -29.93
CA THR A 281 11.77 -7.85 -30.88
C THR A 281 11.42 -6.50 -30.26
N LEU A 282 10.72 -6.50 -29.12
CA LEU A 282 10.31 -5.30 -28.41
C LEU A 282 11.39 -4.80 -27.43
N VAL A 283 12.41 -5.62 -27.15
CA VAL A 283 13.48 -5.24 -26.24
C VAL A 283 14.43 -4.27 -26.93
N PRO A 284 14.62 -3.06 -26.38
CA PRO A 284 15.53 -2.09 -26.98
C PRO A 284 16.98 -2.56 -26.85
N ALA A 285 17.81 -2.26 -27.85
CA ALA A 285 19.19 -2.75 -27.92
C ALA A 285 20.14 -2.04 -26.93
N ASP A 286 19.87 -0.78 -26.61
CA ASP A 286 20.81 0.17 -26.00
C ASP A 286 20.40 0.66 -24.60
N ARG A 287 19.20 0.33 -24.13
CA ARG A 287 18.67 0.81 -22.84
C ARG A 287 18.07 -0.31 -21.99
N PRO A 288 17.91 -0.07 -20.68
CA PRO A 288 17.40 -1.07 -19.76
C PRO A 288 15.97 -1.48 -20.08
N CYS A 289 15.65 -2.76 -19.87
CA CYS A 289 14.30 -3.30 -20.05
C CYS A 289 14.02 -4.44 -19.07
N VAL A 290 12.78 -4.51 -18.59
CA VAL A 290 12.32 -5.64 -17.76
C VAL A 290 11.29 -6.47 -18.51
N LEU A 291 11.55 -7.77 -18.57
CA LEU A 291 10.67 -8.80 -19.12
C LEU A 291 9.96 -9.52 -17.96
N TRP A 292 8.65 -9.33 -17.86
CA TRP A 292 7.80 -9.97 -16.87
C TRP A 292 7.17 -11.23 -17.43
N CYS A 293 7.24 -12.31 -16.66
CA CYS A 293 6.60 -13.58 -17.00
C CYS A 293 5.93 -14.21 -15.78
N ASN A 294 5.19 -15.30 -15.97
CA ASN A 294 4.51 -16.02 -14.90
C ASN A 294 5.09 -17.44 -14.72
N LEU A 295 5.43 -18.11 -15.81
CA LEU A 295 5.93 -19.48 -15.81
C LEU A 295 7.46 -19.53 -15.79
N ASN A 296 8.03 -20.60 -15.23
CA ASN A 296 9.49 -20.80 -15.26
C ASN A 296 9.99 -21.04 -16.70
N ASP A 297 9.18 -21.71 -17.52
CA ASP A 297 9.52 -21.98 -18.92
C ASP A 297 9.56 -20.68 -19.74
N GLU A 298 8.63 -19.75 -19.47
CA GLU A 298 8.65 -18.39 -20.05
C GLU A 298 9.93 -17.63 -19.65
N SER A 299 10.23 -17.63 -18.35
CA SER A 299 11.43 -16.99 -17.81
C SER A 299 12.71 -17.53 -18.48
N THR A 300 12.82 -18.85 -18.60
CA THR A 300 13.97 -19.52 -19.21
C THR A 300 14.07 -19.19 -20.71
N ALA A 301 12.95 -19.25 -21.43
CA ALA A 301 12.91 -19.00 -22.87
C ALA A 301 13.23 -17.53 -23.20
N LEU A 302 12.72 -16.58 -22.41
CA LEU A 302 13.02 -15.15 -22.57
C LEU A 302 14.50 -14.85 -22.32
N ALA A 303 15.08 -15.43 -21.27
CA ALA A 303 16.50 -15.25 -20.96
C ALA A 303 17.40 -15.82 -22.07
N ALA A 304 16.99 -16.94 -22.70
CA ALA A 304 17.70 -17.51 -23.84
C ALA A 304 17.54 -16.69 -25.14
N ALA A 305 16.37 -16.10 -25.36
CA ALA A 305 16.05 -15.37 -26.58
C ALA A 305 16.67 -13.95 -26.62
N VAL A 306 16.96 -13.35 -25.47
CA VAL A 306 17.41 -11.95 -25.39
C VAL A 306 18.89 -11.88 -24.96
N PRO A 307 19.81 -11.43 -25.84
CA PRO A 307 21.24 -11.39 -25.52
C PRO A 307 21.57 -10.54 -24.29
N GLY A 308 22.30 -11.13 -23.34
CA GLY A 308 22.71 -10.46 -22.11
C GLY A 308 21.58 -10.27 -21.08
N ALA A 309 20.44 -10.94 -21.26
CA ALA A 309 19.39 -10.96 -20.26
C ALA A 309 19.81 -11.80 -19.05
N VAL A 310 19.50 -11.28 -17.85
CA VAL A 310 19.76 -11.97 -16.59
C VAL A 310 18.44 -12.40 -15.99
N GLU A 311 18.33 -13.68 -15.66
CA GLU A 311 17.13 -14.29 -15.10
C GLU A 311 17.19 -14.36 -13.57
N ILE A 312 16.07 -14.02 -12.91
CA ILE A 312 15.83 -14.32 -11.50
C ILE A 312 14.78 -15.40 -11.36
N ARG A 313 15.10 -16.48 -10.64
CA ARG A 313 14.19 -17.58 -10.34
C ARG A 313 13.75 -17.57 -8.89
N GLY A 314 12.54 -18.08 -8.64
CA GLY A 314 12.04 -18.27 -7.27
C GLY A 314 12.90 -19.23 -6.44
N SER A 315 13.57 -20.18 -7.08
CA SER A 315 14.50 -21.13 -6.44
C SER A 315 15.88 -20.55 -6.12
N ASP A 316 16.20 -19.34 -6.61
CA ASP A 316 17.49 -18.73 -6.29
C ASP A 316 17.59 -18.39 -4.79
N LYS A 317 18.81 -18.53 -4.25
CA LYS A 317 19.12 -18.10 -2.88
C LYS A 317 18.86 -16.61 -2.72
N GLU A 318 18.51 -16.18 -1.50
CA GLU A 318 18.20 -14.80 -1.16
C GLU A 318 19.32 -13.85 -1.60
N GLU A 319 20.57 -14.19 -1.28
CA GLU A 319 21.74 -13.35 -1.58
C GLU A 319 21.91 -13.14 -3.09
N ARG A 320 21.63 -14.17 -3.91
CA ARG A 320 21.70 -14.08 -5.37
C ARG A 320 20.59 -13.20 -5.91
N LYS A 321 19.36 -13.36 -5.42
CA LYS A 321 18.22 -12.51 -5.83
C LYS A 321 18.52 -11.06 -5.53
N GLU A 322 18.94 -10.76 -4.31
CA GLU A 322 19.29 -9.39 -3.94
C GLU A 322 20.42 -8.82 -4.80
N GLN A 323 21.45 -9.62 -5.10
CA GLN A 323 22.58 -9.18 -5.92
C GLN A 323 22.12 -8.78 -7.32
N ILE A 324 21.35 -9.63 -8.01
CA ILE A 324 20.85 -9.33 -9.36
C ILE A 324 19.96 -8.08 -9.34
N LEU A 325 19.11 -7.92 -8.32
CA LEU A 325 18.22 -6.75 -8.20
C LEU A 325 18.99 -5.45 -7.96
N ARG A 326 20.07 -5.50 -7.16
CA ARG A 326 21.00 -4.38 -7.00
C ARG A 326 21.72 -4.06 -8.31
N ASP A 327 22.26 -5.07 -8.98
CA ASP A 327 23.00 -4.90 -10.23
C ASP A 327 22.13 -4.31 -11.34
N PHE A 328 20.85 -4.70 -11.42
CA PHE A 328 19.89 -4.07 -12.31
C PHE A 328 19.58 -2.62 -11.89
N ALA A 329 19.31 -2.36 -10.61
CA ALA A 329 19.02 -1.01 -10.13
C ALA A 329 20.17 0.00 -10.39
N GLU A 330 21.41 -0.48 -10.38
CA GLU A 330 22.62 0.31 -10.65
C GLU A 330 23.00 0.36 -12.13
N GLY A 331 22.22 -0.25 -13.02
CA GLY A 331 22.45 -0.25 -14.47
C GLY A 331 23.57 -1.20 -14.94
N ARG A 332 24.05 -2.10 -14.08
CA ARG A 332 25.03 -3.15 -14.45
C ARG A 332 24.40 -4.27 -15.28
N ILE A 333 23.08 -4.44 -15.17
CA ILE A 333 22.29 -5.36 -15.99
C ILE A 333 21.39 -4.54 -16.90
N ARG A 334 21.44 -4.81 -18.21
CA ARG A 334 20.58 -4.15 -19.21
C ARG A 334 19.18 -4.76 -19.23
N VAL A 335 19.08 -6.09 -19.32
CA VAL A 335 17.79 -6.77 -19.43
C VAL A 335 17.59 -7.71 -18.26
N LEU A 336 16.50 -7.51 -17.53
CA LEU A 336 16.11 -8.36 -16.41
C LEU A 336 14.90 -9.21 -16.79
N VAL A 337 14.98 -10.52 -16.60
CA VAL A 337 13.83 -11.44 -16.72
C VAL A 337 13.41 -11.86 -15.32
N THR A 338 12.17 -11.56 -14.96
CA THR A 338 11.67 -11.84 -13.61
C THR A 338 10.14 -12.03 -13.62
N LYS A 339 9.60 -12.30 -12.43
CA LYS A 339 8.16 -12.42 -12.19
C LYS A 339 7.69 -11.30 -11.27
N PRO A 340 6.47 -10.77 -11.47
CA PRO A 340 5.90 -9.78 -10.55
C PRO A 340 5.90 -10.26 -9.10
N THR A 341 5.75 -11.56 -8.83
CA THR A 341 5.77 -12.11 -7.47
C THR A 341 7.14 -12.08 -6.78
N LEU A 342 8.24 -11.98 -7.54
CA LEU A 342 9.61 -11.98 -6.98
C LEU A 342 10.13 -10.57 -6.68
N THR A 343 9.64 -9.58 -7.42
CA THR A 343 10.13 -8.19 -7.37
C THR A 343 8.98 -7.19 -7.26
N GLY A 344 7.82 -7.67 -6.84
CA GLY A 344 6.55 -6.94 -6.85
C GLY A 344 6.48 -5.82 -5.82
N PHE A 345 7.50 -5.65 -4.96
CA PHE A 345 7.41 -4.76 -3.82
C PHE A 345 8.68 -3.90 -3.63
N GLY A 346 8.48 -2.61 -3.32
CA GLY A 346 9.47 -1.62 -2.87
C GLY A 346 10.63 -1.17 -3.79
N LEU A 347 11.03 -1.89 -4.85
CA LEU A 347 12.23 -1.51 -5.63
C LEU A 347 12.07 -0.23 -6.49
N ASN A 348 13.17 0.51 -6.65
CA ASN A 348 13.25 1.77 -7.41
C ASN A 348 13.99 1.57 -8.75
N TRP A 349 13.27 1.59 -9.88
CA TRP A 349 13.83 1.37 -11.23
C TRP A 349 13.51 2.52 -12.20
N GLN A 350 13.49 3.77 -11.74
CA GLN A 350 13.24 4.94 -12.60
C GLN A 350 14.27 5.09 -13.75
N HIS A 351 15.44 4.46 -13.64
CA HIS A 351 16.44 4.40 -14.71
C HIS A 351 15.98 3.55 -15.92
N CYS A 352 14.92 2.77 -15.79
CA CYS A 352 14.28 1.99 -16.85
C CYS A 352 12.95 2.65 -17.25
N ALA A 353 12.63 2.66 -18.55
CA ALA A 353 11.41 3.25 -19.10
C ALA A 353 10.68 2.32 -20.09
N ASP A 354 11.15 1.09 -20.26
CA ASP A 354 10.61 0.11 -21.19
C ASP A 354 10.43 -1.23 -20.50
N THR A 355 9.25 -1.81 -20.64
CA THR A 355 8.96 -3.11 -20.05
C THR A 355 8.00 -3.92 -20.89
N VAL A 356 8.15 -5.25 -20.86
CA VAL A 356 7.33 -6.18 -21.63
C VAL A 356 6.75 -7.23 -20.69
N PHE A 357 5.44 -7.37 -20.69
CA PHE A 357 4.73 -8.47 -20.04
C PHE A 357 4.48 -9.57 -21.06
N VAL A 358 5.04 -10.75 -20.81
CA VAL A 358 4.96 -11.91 -21.68
C VAL A 358 4.09 -12.96 -21.01
N GLY A 359 2.84 -13.04 -21.47
CA GLY A 359 1.81 -13.81 -20.79
C GLY A 359 1.28 -13.05 -19.59
N LEU A 360 0.03 -12.62 -19.66
CA LEU A 360 -0.64 -11.90 -18.58
C LEU A 360 -1.27 -12.87 -17.60
N ASN A 361 -1.26 -12.54 -16.31
CA ASN A 361 -2.16 -13.18 -15.35
C ASN A 361 -3.39 -12.27 -15.12
N ASP A 362 -4.40 -12.79 -14.45
CA ASP A 362 -5.62 -12.02 -14.15
C ASP A 362 -5.41 -11.06 -12.93
N SER A 363 -4.17 -10.77 -12.50
CA SER A 363 -3.89 -9.93 -11.31
C SER A 363 -3.47 -8.51 -11.72
N PHE A 364 -4.43 -7.58 -11.65
CA PHE A 364 -4.17 -6.15 -11.85
C PHE A 364 -3.14 -5.60 -10.88
N GLU A 365 -3.24 -5.93 -9.58
CA GLU A 365 -2.32 -5.42 -8.56
C GLU A 365 -0.85 -5.74 -8.89
N GLN A 366 -0.56 -6.94 -9.41
CA GLN A 366 0.80 -7.30 -9.80
C GLN A 366 1.32 -6.47 -10.98
N VAL A 367 0.49 -6.27 -12.00
CA VAL A 367 0.83 -5.41 -13.15
C VAL A 367 1.03 -3.97 -12.68
N TYR A 368 0.10 -3.44 -11.89
CA TYR A 368 0.18 -2.09 -11.32
C TYR A 368 1.48 -1.89 -10.53
N GLN A 369 1.77 -2.78 -9.57
CA GLN A 369 2.97 -2.70 -8.75
C GLN A 369 4.26 -2.85 -9.57
N ALA A 370 4.26 -3.70 -10.59
CA ALA A 370 5.38 -3.86 -11.52
C ALA A 370 5.62 -2.59 -12.35
N VAL A 371 4.58 -2.00 -12.94
CA VAL A 371 4.68 -0.73 -13.71
C VAL A 371 5.16 0.41 -12.82
N ARG A 372 4.67 0.48 -11.57
CA ARG A 372 5.08 1.50 -10.59
C ARG A 372 6.53 1.39 -10.10
N ARG A 373 7.30 0.38 -10.53
CA ARG A 373 8.77 0.34 -10.35
C ARG A 373 9.47 1.38 -11.22
N PHE A 374 8.91 1.64 -12.39
CA PHE A 374 9.43 2.54 -13.42
C PHE A 374 8.69 3.87 -13.42
N TRP A 375 7.35 3.81 -13.38
CA TRP A 375 6.45 4.95 -13.49
C TRP A 375 6.07 5.49 -12.10
N ARG A 376 7.00 6.22 -11.50
CA ARG A 376 6.91 6.78 -10.15
C ARG A 376 7.71 8.07 -10.04
N PHE A 377 7.56 8.77 -8.92
CA PHE A 377 8.31 10.00 -8.60
C PHE A 377 9.80 9.88 -8.94
N GLY A 378 10.32 10.89 -9.64
CA GLY A 378 11.69 10.93 -10.17
C GLY A 378 11.87 10.35 -11.56
N GLN A 379 10.84 9.77 -12.18
CA GLN A 379 10.86 9.41 -13.59
C GLN A 379 10.69 10.66 -14.45
N THR A 380 11.59 10.85 -15.42
CA THR A 380 11.59 12.00 -16.32
C THR A 380 11.28 11.65 -17.78
N ARG A 381 11.20 10.35 -18.10
CA ARG A 381 10.92 9.86 -19.45
C ARG A 381 9.55 9.19 -19.52
N PRO A 382 8.84 9.29 -20.65
CA PRO A 382 7.67 8.47 -20.90
C PRO A 382 7.98 6.98 -20.72
N VAL A 383 7.09 6.26 -20.03
CA VAL A 383 7.25 4.82 -19.78
C VAL A 383 6.40 4.06 -20.77
N THR A 384 6.98 3.08 -21.47
CA THR A 384 6.25 2.21 -22.40
C THR A 384 6.13 0.80 -21.82
N VAL A 385 4.89 0.32 -21.74
CA VAL A 385 4.52 -1.00 -21.25
C VAL A 385 3.94 -1.80 -22.42
N HIS A 386 4.63 -2.86 -22.81
CA HIS A 386 4.20 -3.76 -23.87
C HIS A 386 3.51 -4.97 -23.25
N PHE A 387 2.29 -5.28 -23.68
CA PHE A 387 1.59 -6.49 -23.30
C PHE A 387 1.56 -7.47 -24.47
N VAL A 388 2.19 -8.63 -24.30
CA VAL A 388 2.25 -9.69 -25.31
C VAL A 388 1.35 -10.85 -24.88
N ALA A 389 0.31 -11.11 -25.66
CA ALA A 389 -0.63 -12.21 -25.47
C ALA A 389 -0.87 -12.93 -26.81
N ALA A 390 -1.11 -14.23 -26.76
CA ALA A 390 -1.51 -14.97 -27.96
C ALA A 390 -3.01 -14.80 -28.24
N SER A 391 -3.41 -14.91 -29.52
CA SER A 391 -4.82 -14.89 -29.94
C SER A 391 -5.66 -15.97 -29.26
N THR A 392 -5.04 -17.07 -28.84
CA THR A 392 -5.66 -18.21 -28.16
C THR A 392 -5.83 -18.02 -26.64
N GLU A 393 -5.19 -17.02 -26.01
CA GLU A 393 -5.28 -16.81 -24.56
C GLU A 393 -6.63 -16.21 -24.10
N GLY A 394 -7.45 -15.71 -25.04
CA GLY A 394 -8.78 -15.17 -24.77
C GLY A 394 -8.76 -13.75 -24.17
N ALA A 395 -9.82 -13.39 -23.45
CA ALA A 395 -10.10 -12.03 -22.97
C ALA A 395 -9.23 -11.58 -21.76
N VAL A 396 -7.99 -12.03 -21.63
CA VAL A 396 -7.13 -11.72 -20.47
C VAL A 396 -6.84 -10.22 -20.38
N LEU A 397 -6.52 -9.58 -21.52
CA LEU A 397 -6.31 -8.12 -21.60
C LEU A 397 -7.56 -7.33 -21.21
N GLU A 398 -8.73 -7.73 -21.73
CA GLU A 398 -10.00 -7.09 -21.40
C GLU A 398 -10.34 -7.23 -19.92
N ASN A 399 -10.10 -8.41 -19.33
CA ASN A 399 -10.29 -8.63 -17.89
C ASN A 399 -9.34 -7.76 -17.05
N LEU A 400 -8.08 -7.60 -17.49
CA LEU A 400 -7.11 -6.75 -16.81
C LEU A 400 -7.56 -5.27 -16.84
N ARG A 401 -7.99 -4.77 -18.00
CA ARG A 401 -8.52 -3.40 -18.17
C ARG A 401 -9.76 -3.16 -17.31
N ARG A 402 -10.68 -4.13 -17.25
CA ARG A 402 -11.86 -4.03 -16.38
C ARG A 402 -11.44 -3.90 -14.91
N LYS A 403 -10.51 -4.75 -14.46
CA LYS A 403 -9.99 -4.70 -13.08
C LYS A 403 -9.24 -3.42 -12.76
N GLU A 404 -8.49 -2.87 -13.71
CA GLU A 404 -7.85 -1.56 -13.59
C GLU A 404 -8.88 -0.45 -13.37
N ALA A 405 -9.92 -0.40 -14.21
CA ALA A 405 -10.99 0.58 -14.09
C ALA A 405 -11.77 0.43 -12.76
N ASP A 406 -11.99 -0.80 -12.29
CA ASP A 406 -12.64 -1.05 -11.01
C ASP A 406 -11.79 -0.59 -9.82
N ALA A 407 -10.48 -0.86 -9.83
CA ALA A 407 -9.55 -0.44 -8.79
C ALA A 407 -9.36 1.09 -8.77
N GLU A 408 -9.30 1.73 -9.94
CA GLU A 408 -9.22 3.20 -10.06
C GLU A 408 -10.49 3.87 -9.52
N ARG A 409 -11.67 3.32 -9.83
CA ARG A 409 -12.95 3.80 -9.28
C ARG A 409 -12.98 3.66 -7.77
N MET A 410 -12.65 2.48 -7.25
CA MET A 410 -12.62 2.22 -5.81
C MET A 410 -11.66 3.18 -5.08
N GLY A 411 -10.45 3.37 -5.61
CA GLY A 411 -9.49 4.30 -5.03
C GLY A 411 -9.95 5.76 -5.07
N ALA A 412 -10.64 6.18 -6.14
CA ALA A 412 -11.22 7.52 -6.24
C ALA A 412 -12.38 7.73 -5.25
N GLU A 413 -13.25 6.74 -5.07
CA GLU A 413 -14.32 6.75 -4.06
C GLU A 413 -13.74 6.89 -2.65
N MET A 414 -12.71 6.11 -2.32
CA MET A 414 -12.03 6.20 -1.02
C MET A 414 -11.46 7.61 -0.77
N VAL A 415 -10.74 8.19 -1.75
CA VAL A 415 -10.21 9.56 -1.61
C VAL A 415 -11.34 10.56 -1.43
N ALA A 416 -12.40 10.50 -2.24
CA ALA A 416 -13.51 11.45 -2.17
C ALA A 416 -14.18 11.47 -0.78
N HIS A 417 -14.30 10.31 -0.12
CA HIS A 417 -14.87 10.23 1.22
C HIS A 417 -13.89 10.58 2.34
N MET A 418 -12.59 10.43 2.10
CA MET A 418 -11.55 10.60 3.13
C MET A 418 -10.81 11.93 3.05
N ALA A 419 -10.81 12.64 1.92
CA ALA A 419 -9.96 13.81 1.69
C ALA A 419 -10.18 14.92 2.72
N ASP A 420 -11.42 15.41 2.87
CA ASP A 420 -11.74 16.50 3.81
C ASP A 420 -11.44 16.10 5.25
N LEU A 421 -11.92 14.91 5.66
CA LEU A 421 -11.71 14.36 7.00
C LEU A 421 -10.23 14.12 7.31
N SER A 422 -9.47 13.60 6.36
CA SER A 422 -8.04 13.35 6.51
C SER A 422 -7.27 14.67 6.54
N SER A 423 -7.64 15.65 5.72
CA SER A 423 -7.03 16.98 5.70
C SER A 423 -7.19 17.68 7.06
N GLU A 424 -8.41 17.71 7.61
CA GLU A 424 -8.68 18.25 8.95
C GLU A 424 -7.86 17.55 10.05
N LEU A 425 -7.78 16.22 10.01
CA LEU A 425 -7.05 15.44 11.00
C LEU A 425 -5.52 15.57 10.86
N VAL A 426 -5.00 15.65 9.64
CA VAL A 426 -3.57 15.68 9.33
C VAL A 426 -2.98 17.06 9.54
N HIS A 427 -3.64 18.12 9.09
CA HIS A 427 -3.23 19.51 9.35
C HIS A 427 -3.36 19.87 10.84
N GLY A 428 -4.11 19.06 11.59
CA GLY A 428 -4.57 19.37 12.94
C GLY A 428 -5.78 20.29 12.83
N ALA A 429 -6.81 20.02 13.62
CA ALA A 429 -8.02 20.83 13.64
C ALA A 429 -7.64 22.31 13.80
N LEU A 430 -7.75 23.08 12.72
CA LEU A 430 -8.13 24.48 12.85
C LEU A 430 -9.46 24.40 13.57
N ARG A 431 -9.45 24.75 14.84
CA ARG A 431 -10.66 24.90 15.63
C ARG A 431 -11.46 25.99 14.92
N GLU A 432 -12.34 25.61 13.99
CA GLU A 432 -13.50 26.42 13.69
C GLU A 432 -14.40 26.29 14.93
N GLU A 433 -14.09 27.11 15.93
CA GLU A 433 -15.12 27.57 16.84
C GLU A 433 -16.06 28.40 15.95
N ASP A 434 -17.16 27.82 15.51
CA ASP A 434 -18.31 28.61 15.09
C ASP A 434 -18.89 29.17 16.40
N PRO A 435 -18.64 30.45 16.77
CA PRO A 435 -19.15 30.97 18.01
C PRO A 435 -20.67 31.04 17.86
N TYR A 436 -21.37 30.04 18.43
CA TYR A 436 -22.81 30.10 18.55
C TYR A 436 -23.16 31.34 19.37
N THR A 437 -23.52 32.40 18.65
CA THR A 437 -23.86 33.71 19.17
C THR A 437 -25.36 33.87 18.93
N PRO A 438 -26.22 33.29 19.79
CA PRO A 438 -27.66 33.29 19.57
C PRO A 438 -28.17 34.74 19.57
N THR A 439 -28.53 35.24 18.40
CA THR A 439 -29.19 36.55 18.21
C THR A 439 -30.71 36.42 18.32
N VAL A 440 -31.23 35.19 18.32
CA VAL A 440 -32.65 34.90 18.43
C VAL A 440 -32.97 34.58 19.89
N PRO A 441 -33.79 35.40 20.58
CA PRO A 441 -34.23 35.07 21.93
C PRO A 441 -35.04 33.78 21.91
N VAL A 442 -34.69 32.85 22.81
CA VAL A 442 -35.44 31.60 22.99
C VAL A 442 -36.85 31.94 23.47
N VAL A 443 -37.84 31.70 22.61
CA VAL A 443 -39.24 31.78 23.00
C VAL A 443 -39.64 30.42 23.57
N LEU A 444 -39.80 30.36 24.89
CA LEU A 444 -40.28 29.15 25.54
C LEU A 444 -41.70 28.82 25.04
N PRO A 445 -41.98 27.56 24.66
CA PRO A 445 -43.32 27.11 24.30
C PRO A 445 -44.32 27.40 25.43
N ALA A 446 -45.57 27.72 25.08
CA ALA A 446 -46.58 28.14 26.06
C ALA A 446 -46.81 27.13 27.20
N TRP A 447 -46.63 25.83 26.94
CA TRP A 447 -46.78 24.74 27.92
C TRP A 447 -45.62 24.62 28.93
N LEU A 448 -44.52 25.36 28.72
CA LEU A 448 -43.34 25.44 29.59
C LEU A 448 -43.32 26.71 30.46
N LYS A 449 -44.30 27.60 30.28
CA LYS A 449 -44.52 28.74 31.16
C LYS A 449 -45.39 28.27 32.32
N ASN A 450 -44.81 28.11 33.51
CA ASN A 450 -45.59 27.85 34.72
C ASN A 450 -46.46 29.10 35.02
N GLU A 451 -47.76 28.91 35.24
CA GLU A 451 -48.72 29.94 35.63
C GLU A 451 -48.60 30.33 37.13
N ASP A 452 -47.39 30.52 37.64
CA ASP A 452 -47.17 30.89 39.05
C ASP A 452 -46.29 32.14 39.19
N GLU A 453 -46.68 33.25 38.55
CA GLU A 453 -46.25 34.61 38.94
C GLU A 453 -47.40 35.62 38.74
N GLU A 454 -48.56 35.33 39.34
CA GLU A 454 -49.46 36.38 39.84
C GLU A 454 -49.45 36.30 41.37
N ASN A 455 -48.44 36.91 42.00
CA ASN A 455 -48.57 37.68 43.24
C ASN A 455 -47.19 38.16 43.74
N ILE A 456 -47.08 39.50 43.80
CA ILE A 456 -46.09 40.38 44.48
C ILE A 456 -45.07 41.04 43.57
#